data_AF-A0AAW2XMN6-F1
#
_entry.id   AF-A0AAW2XMN6-F1
#
_cell.length_a   1.000
_cell.length_b   1.000
_cell.length_c   1.000
_cell.angle_alpha   90.00
_cell.angle_beta   90.00
_cell.angle_gamma   90.00
#
_symmetry.space_group_name_H-M   'P 1'
#
loop_
_entity.id
_entity.type
_entity.pdbx_description
1 polymer ?
#
loop_
_entity_poly.entity_id
_entity_poly.type
_entity_poly.pdbx_seq_one_letter_code
_entity_poly.pdbx_strand_id
1 'polypeptide(L)'
;MRHGIKLSKKQSPKTDKELKRMSNIPYASAVGSIQYAVHCTRPDIAYALSVTSRYQACAGVAHWDAIKSILKYLNRTKDMFLIYSGGEIDTGRL
;
A
#
# COMPACT_ATOMS: atom_id res chain seq x y z
N MET A 1 -6.58 -2.66 -7.17
CA MET A 1 -7.04 -1.87 -5.99
C MET A 1 -8.47 -1.41 -6.26
N ARG A 2 -9.31 -1.18 -5.25
CA ARG A 2 -10.62 -0.56 -5.49
C ARG A 2 -10.38 0.89 -5.95
N HIS A 3 -10.65 1.19 -7.21
CA HIS A 3 -10.55 2.56 -7.71
C HIS A 3 -11.65 3.43 -7.09
N GLY A 4 -11.32 4.68 -6.76
CA GLY A 4 -12.28 5.68 -6.26
C GLY A 4 -12.44 5.76 -4.73
N ILE A 5 -11.64 5.06 -3.92
CA ILE A 5 -11.68 5.25 -2.45
C ILE A 5 -11.06 6.62 -2.09
N LYS A 6 -11.90 7.56 -1.64
CA LYS A 6 -11.47 8.82 -1.04
C LYS A 6 -11.35 8.68 0.47
N LEU A 7 -10.13 8.80 0.99
CA LEU A 7 -9.87 8.88 2.43
C LEU A 7 -10.01 10.32 2.91
N SER A 8 -10.55 10.50 4.12
CA SER A 8 -10.75 11.84 4.71
C SER A 8 -10.66 11.81 6.24
N LYS A 9 -10.33 12.96 6.84
CA LYS A 9 -10.32 13.13 8.30
C LYS A 9 -11.68 12.87 8.96
N LYS A 10 -12.78 12.94 8.20
CA LYS A 10 -14.13 12.65 8.73
C LYS A 10 -14.30 11.18 9.13
N GLN A 11 -13.42 10.29 8.63
CA GLN A 11 -13.41 8.85 8.90
C GLN A 11 -12.50 8.47 10.08
N SER A 12 -11.92 9.45 10.77
CA SER A 12 -11.25 9.22 12.05
C SER A 12 -12.24 8.70 13.09
N PRO A 13 -11.80 7.87 14.05
CA PRO A 13 -12.67 7.28 15.05
C PRO A 13 -13.28 8.38 15.93
N LYS A 14 -14.60 8.30 16.16
CA LYS A 14 -15.33 9.31 16.95
C LYS A 14 -15.87 8.75 18.26
N THR A 15 -16.02 7.43 18.33
CA THR A 15 -16.57 6.74 19.50
C THR A 15 -15.47 6.03 20.29
N ASP A 16 -15.64 5.92 21.61
CA ASP A 16 -14.70 5.19 22.49
C ASP A 16 -14.49 3.73 22.05
N LYS A 17 -15.56 3.09 21.55
CA LYS A 17 -15.51 1.73 20.99
C LYS A 17 -14.58 1.64 19.78
N GLU A 18 -14.65 2.61 18.87
CA GLU A 18 -13.78 2.64 17.69
C GLU A 18 -12.33 2.98 18.05
N LEU A 19 -12.13 3.90 19.00
CA LEU A 19 -10.81 4.23 19.53
C LEU A 19 -10.13 3.00 20.12
N LYS A 20 -10.81 2.24 20.99
CA LYS A 20 -10.31 0.98 21.56
C LYS A 20 -10.04 -0.08 20.49
N ARG A 21 -10.87 -0.14 19.45
CA ARG A 21 -10.62 -1.07 18.34
C ARG A 21 -9.36 -0.68 17.56
N MET A 22 -9.15 0.61 17.34
CA MET A 22 -8.02 1.14 16.58
C MET A 22 -6.71 1.15 17.38
N SER A 23 -6.75 1.27 18.71
CA SER A 23 -5.55 1.29 19.56
C SER A 23 -4.73 0.01 19.48
N ASN A 24 -5.38 -1.13 19.20
CA ASN A 24 -4.73 -2.42 19.07
C ASN A 24 -4.18 -2.67 17.66
N ILE A 25 -4.43 -1.77 16.71
CA ILE A 25 -3.99 -1.93 15.32
C ILE A 25 -2.63 -1.25 15.13
N PRO A 26 -1.60 -1.96 14.64
CA PRO A 26 -0.26 -1.40 14.46
C PRO A 26 -0.16 -0.56 13.18
N TYR A 27 -0.92 0.54 13.11
CA TYR A 27 -1.03 1.37 11.90
C TYR A 27 0.31 1.97 11.48
N ALA A 28 1.05 2.59 12.41
CA ALA A 28 2.34 3.22 12.12
C ALA A 28 3.40 2.20 11.66
N SER A 29 3.42 1.01 12.27
CA SER A 29 4.31 -0.08 11.85
C SER A 29 4.00 -0.52 10.42
N ALA A 30 2.72 -0.72 10.08
CA ALA A 30 2.32 -1.08 8.72
C ALA A 30 2.69 -0.01 7.69
N VAL A 31 2.50 1.27 8.01
CA VAL A 31 2.94 2.40 7.15
C VAL A 31 4.45 2.35 6.93
N GLY A 32 5.24 2.12 7.99
CA GLY A 32 6.70 2.00 7.89
C GLY A 32 7.14 0.82 7.00
N SER A 33 6.53 -0.35 7.15
CA SER A 33 6.82 -1.51 6.31
C SER A 33 6.48 -1.27 4.83
N ILE A 34 5.35 -0.60 4.55
CA ILE A 34 4.98 -0.24 3.18
C ILE A 34 5.95 0.81 2.62
N GLN A 35 6.39 1.77 3.43
CA GLN A 35 7.39 2.75 3.03
C GLN A 35 8.71 2.10 2.62
N TYR A 36 9.15 1.07 3.35
CA TYR A 36 10.33 0.30 2.95
C TYR A 36 10.13 -0.37 1.58
N ALA A 37 9.00 -1.06 1.37
CA ALA A 37 8.70 -1.69 0.08
C ALA A 37 8.68 -0.68 -1.08
N VAL A 38 8.12 0.52 -0.88
CA VAL A 38 8.10 1.61 -1.88
C VAL A 38 9.51 2.01 -2.30
N HIS A 39 10.43 2.18 -1.35
CA HIS A 39 11.78 2.65 -1.63
C HIS A 39 12.66 1.58 -2.28
N CYS A 40 12.47 0.30 -1.93
CA CYS A 40 13.39 -0.76 -2.36
C CYS A 40 12.94 -1.49 -3.62
N THR A 41 11.65 -1.81 -3.75
CA THR A 41 11.21 -2.80 -4.75
C THR A 41 9.91 -2.45 -5.48
N ARG A 42 9.05 -1.63 -4.88
CA ARG A 42 7.67 -1.40 -5.33
C ARG A 42 7.28 0.07 -5.37
N PRO A 43 7.93 0.89 -6.21
CA PRO A 43 7.60 2.31 -6.34
C PRO A 43 6.18 2.55 -6.88
N ASP A 44 5.57 1.55 -7.54
CA ASP A 44 4.21 1.61 -8.09
C ASP A 44 3.12 1.91 -7.04
N ILE A 45 3.38 1.62 -5.76
CA ILE A 45 2.44 1.88 -4.66
C ILE A 45 2.71 3.17 -3.87
N ALA A 46 3.70 3.98 -4.28
CA ALA A 46 4.10 5.20 -3.59
C ALA A 46 2.93 6.18 -3.36
N TYR A 47 2.07 6.33 -4.38
CA TYR A 47 0.90 7.19 -4.28
C TYR A 47 -0.06 6.71 -3.17
N ALA A 48 -0.37 5.42 -3.13
CA ALA A 48 -1.28 4.86 -2.14
C ALA A 48 -0.74 5.04 -0.72
N LEU A 49 0.57 4.82 -0.52
CA LEU A 49 1.25 5.11 0.75
C LEU A 49 1.09 6.58 1.14
N SER A 50 1.39 7.50 0.21
CA SER A 50 1.35 8.96 0.45
C SER A 50 -0.03 9.47 0.92
N VAL A 51 -1.11 8.80 0.51
CA VAL A 51 -2.47 9.14 0.91
C VAL A 51 -2.77 8.59 2.30
N THR A 52 -2.39 7.34 2.57
CA THR A 52 -2.65 6.68 3.86
C THR A 52 -1.80 7.23 5.02
N SER A 53 -0.56 7.66 4.77
CA SER A 53 0.35 8.16 5.82
C SER A 53 -0.16 9.45 6.48
N ARG A 54 -0.95 10.26 5.76
CA ARG A 54 -1.54 11.54 6.26
C ARG A 54 -2.44 11.36 7.48
N TYR A 55 -2.96 10.16 7.69
CA TYR A 55 -3.91 9.85 8.77
C TYR A 55 -3.28 9.06 9.92
N GLN A 56 -1.96 8.95 9.98
CA GLN A 56 -1.27 8.15 11.00
C GLN A 56 -1.62 8.56 12.44
N ALA A 57 -1.83 9.85 12.71
CA ALA A 57 -2.21 10.34 14.04
C ALA A 57 -3.69 10.10 14.40
N CYS A 58 -4.57 9.91 13.42
CA CYS A 58 -6.02 9.79 13.62
C CYS A 58 -6.62 8.69 12.73
N ALA A 59 -5.94 7.54 12.70
CA ALA A 59 -6.32 6.42 11.86
C ALA A 59 -7.67 5.85 12.32
N GLY A 60 -8.50 5.51 11.34
CA GLY A 60 -9.82 4.93 11.53
C GLY A 60 -9.93 3.66 10.71
N VAL A 61 -11.08 2.99 10.80
CA VAL A 61 -11.24 1.66 10.18
C VAL A 61 -11.12 1.70 8.67
N ALA A 62 -11.70 2.74 8.04
CA ALA A 62 -11.55 2.95 6.60
C ALA A 62 -10.08 3.15 6.18
N HIS A 63 -9.28 3.86 7.01
CA HIS A 63 -7.85 4.04 6.78
C HIS A 63 -7.11 2.69 6.89
N TRP A 64 -7.47 1.85 7.87
CA TRP A 64 -6.88 0.53 8.04
C TRP A 64 -7.24 -0.43 6.89
N ASP A 65 -8.48 -0.41 6.40
CA ASP A 65 -8.88 -1.24 5.27
C ASP A 65 -8.17 -0.83 3.97
N ALA A 66 -7.81 0.45 3.81
CA ALA A 66 -6.95 0.90 2.74
C ALA A 66 -5.53 0.30 2.86
N ILE A 67 -4.92 0.33 4.05
CA ILE A 67 -3.62 -0.32 4.32
C ILE A 67 -3.68 -1.81 3.99
N LYS A 68 -4.71 -2.54 4.47
CA LYS A 68 -4.89 -3.97 4.13
C LYS A 68 -4.98 -4.20 2.63
N SER A 69 -5.63 -3.29 1.90
CA SER A 69 -5.75 -3.39 0.44
C SER A 69 -4.39 -3.22 -0.27
N ILE A 70 -3.52 -2.34 0.25
CA ILE A 70 -2.14 -2.18 -0.24
C ILE A 70 -1.34 -3.47 0.03
N LEU A 71 -1.39 -3.98 1.25
CA LEU A 71 -0.70 -5.22 1.63
C LEU A 71 -1.20 -6.42 0.81
N LYS A 72 -2.51 -6.51 0.56
CA LYS A 72 -3.11 -7.54 -0.29
C LYS A 72 -2.61 -7.45 -1.74
N TYR A 73 -2.43 -6.23 -2.25
CA TYR A 73 -1.86 -6.02 -3.58
C TYR A 73 -0.40 -6.48 -3.64
N LEU A 74 0.42 -6.06 -2.67
CA LEU A 74 1.82 -6.51 -2.56
C LEU A 74 1.94 -8.03 -2.53
N ASN A 75 1.11 -8.70 -1.73
CA ASN A 75 1.13 -10.17 -1.64
C ASN A 75 0.67 -10.84 -2.95
N ARG A 76 -0.29 -10.25 -3.67
CA ARG A 76 -0.80 -10.82 -4.92
C ARG A 76 0.16 -10.65 -6.09
N THR A 77 1.00 -9.62 -6.07
CA THR A 77 1.91 -9.32 -7.19
C THR A 77 3.38 -9.52 -6.84
N LYS A 78 3.67 -10.27 -5.77
CA LYS A 78 5.04 -10.61 -5.37
C LYS A 78 5.78 -11.45 -6.43
N ASP A 79 5.04 -12.28 -7.19
CA ASP A 79 5.57 -13.18 -8.20
C ASP A 79 5.50 -12.57 -9.63
N MET A 80 5.07 -11.31 -9.75
CA MET A 80 5.04 -10.60 -11.03
C MET A 80 6.35 -9.86 -11.23
N PHE A 81 7.01 -10.11 -12.37
CA PHE A 81 8.24 -9.44 -12.77
C PHE A 81 8.15 -8.98 -14.23
N LEU A 82 8.86 -7.91 -14.54
CA LEU A 82 8.99 -7.42 -15.91
C LEU A 82 10.03 -8.27 -16.62
N ILE A 83 9.62 -9.03 -17.64
CA ILE A 83 10.54 -9.73 -18.54
C ILE A 83 10.86 -8.76 -19.68
N TYR A 84 12.11 -8.30 -19.75
CA TYR A 84 12.60 -7.62 -20.94
C TYR A 84 13.08 -8.68 -21.93
N SER A 85 12.15 -9.20 -22.75
CA SER A 85 12.52 -9.97 -23.93
C SER A 85 13.13 -8.99 -24.94
N GLY A 86 14.46 -8.92 -24.96
CA GLY A 86 15.17 -8.26 -26.05
C GLY A 86 14.70 -8.88 -27.37
N GLY A 87 14.29 -8.04 -28.32
CA GLY A 87 14.03 -8.50 -29.68
C GLY A 87 15.22 -9.31 -30.19
N GLU A 88 14.94 -10.35 -30.97
CA GLU A 88 15.88 -11.29 -31.59
C GLU A 88 17.30 -10.73 -31.68
N ILE A 89 18.21 -11.33 -30.90
CA ILE A 89 19.61 -11.39 -31.31
C ILE A 89 19.61 -12.28 -32.55
N ASP A 90 19.48 -11.64 -33.71
CA ASP A 90 19.71 -12.22 -35.02
C ASP A 90 21.17 -12.72 -35.02
N THR A 91 21.34 -13.96 -34.57
CA THR A 91 22.63 -14.65 -34.57
C THR A 91 22.84 -15.19 -35.98
N GLY A 92 22.77 -14.28 -36.96
CA GLY A 92 23.16 -14.49 -38.32
C GLY A 92 24.68 -14.54 -38.38
N ARG A 93 25.23 -15.76 -38.32
CA ARG A 93 26.37 -16.23 -39.10
C ARG A 93 27.30 -15.12 -39.63
N LEU A 94 28.45 -14.93 -38.98
CA LEU A 94 29.78 -14.77 -39.60
C LEU A 94 30.85 -15.12 -38.57
#